data_AF-A0A521QJ23-F1
#
_entry.id   AF-A0A521QJ23-F1
#
_cell.length_a   1.000
_cell.length_b   1.000
_cell.length_c   1.000
_cell.angle_alpha   90.00
_cell.angle_beta   90.00
_cell.angle_gamma   90.00
#
_symmetry.space_group_name_H-M   'P 1'
#
loop_
_entity.id
_entity.type
_entity.pdbx_description
1 polymer ?
#
loop_
_entity_poly.entity_id
_entity_poly.type
_entity_poly.pdbx_seq_one_letter_code
_entity_poly.pdbx_strand_id
1 'polypeptide(L)'
;MNQFLSSIALLGTLVIAAPTFAQTPPPVTAGQPQPPSSYYPAPPPLQAPSTQQGVPTTGLSSPLPAGEHKVERTDIASDAEAQLFADARKIVWGRYAKIKGAKAGEVTVTRQGNLWVVKGRIDSVAPGTEGDWASVDGVVERISAGVVQMKGEVAFRIAKLENGTPCKVAGTLHFRRSGKSNVWRLAEGDNPCDGKREGFDLVLEKPAEKKPVPAQPKRS
;
A
#
# COMPACT_ATOMS: atom_id res chain seq x y z
N MET A 1 -20.38 -44.44 23.68
CA MET A 1 -19.24 -45.37 23.64
C MET A 1 -18.59 -45.31 22.26
N ASN A 2 -17.25 -45.40 22.24
CA ASN A 2 -16.31 -45.40 21.10
C ASN A 2 -16.04 -43.99 20.53
N GLN A 3 -15.06 -43.21 21.01
CA GLN A 3 -13.59 -43.42 21.12
C GLN A 3 -12.93 -43.86 19.81
N PHE A 4 -12.32 -42.90 19.11
CA PHE A 4 -11.10 -43.11 18.34
C PHE A 4 -10.10 -42.02 18.69
N LEU A 5 -9.09 -42.44 19.47
CA LEU A 5 -7.82 -41.79 19.70
C LEU A 5 -6.95 -42.01 18.45
N SER A 6 -6.18 -41.01 18.04
CA SER A 6 -4.92 -41.24 17.33
C SER A 6 -3.96 -40.09 17.56
N SER A 7 -3.03 -40.35 18.48
CA SER A 7 -1.79 -39.64 18.73
C SER A 7 -0.78 -40.01 17.65
N ILE A 8 -0.11 -39.03 17.01
CA ILE A 8 1.19 -39.27 16.35
C ILE A 8 2.16 -38.12 16.67
N ALA A 9 3.18 -38.54 17.41
CA ALA A 9 4.55 -38.08 17.63
C ALA A 9 5.11 -36.76 17.05
N LEU A 10 5.79 -36.07 17.98
CA LEU A 10 6.96 -35.21 17.83
C LEU A 10 7.93 -35.58 16.69
N LEU A 11 8.50 -34.55 16.05
CA LEU A 11 9.93 -34.49 15.71
C LEU A 11 10.33 -33.00 15.59
N GLY A 12 10.97 -32.49 16.65
CA GLY A 12 11.62 -31.19 16.66
C GLY A 12 13.00 -31.29 16.01
N THR A 13 13.29 -30.40 15.08
CA THR A 13 14.63 -30.19 14.52
C THR A 13 15.21 -28.91 15.09
N LEU A 14 16.18 -29.09 15.99
CA LEU A 14 16.97 -28.05 16.65
C LEU A 14 18.23 -27.85 15.80
N VAL A 15 18.35 -26.73 15.10
CA VAL A 15 19.56 -26.37 14.34
C VAL A 15 20.49 -25.60 15.28
N ILE A 16 21.61 -26.23 15.61
CA ILE A 16 22.69 -25.67 16.43
C ILE A 16 23.57 -24.80 15.51
N ALA A 17 23.62 -23.49 15.78
CA ALA A 17 24.59 -22.59 15.19
C ALA A 17 25.93 -22.73 15.94
N ALA A 18 27.01 -23.04 15.22
CA ALA A 18 28.37 -23.08 15.76
C ALA A 18 28.99 -21.67 15.81
N PRO A 19 29.83 -21.36 16.81
CA PRO A 19 30.56 -20.10 16.91
C PRO A 19 31.83 -20.13 16.05
N THR A 20 32.07 -19.09 15.26
CA THR A 20 33.35 -18.85 14.58
C THR A 20 34.31 -18.13 15.52
N PHE A 21 35.44 -18.77 15.81
CA PHE A 21 36.51 -18.28 16.68
C PHE A 21 37.36 -17.21 15.97
N ALA A 22 37.69 -16.15 16.73
CA ALA A 22 38.68 -15.14 16.39
C ALA A 22 40.10 -15.73 16.35
N GLN A 23 40.90 -15.36 15.35
CA GLN A 23 42.32 -15.72 15.25
C GLN A 23 43.19 -14.61 15.86
N THR A 24 43.83 -14.91 16.99
CA THR A 24 44.94 -14.14 17.57
C THR A 24 46.26 -14.44 16.85
N PRO A 25 47.10 -13.44 16.54
CA PRO A 25 48.43 -13.66 15.95
C PRO A 25 49.45 -14.23 16.97
N PRO A 26 50.38 -15.09 16.53
CA PRO A 26 51.43 -15.69 17.37
C PRO A 26 52.59 -14.71 17.68
N PRO A 27 53.41 -15.02 18.71
CA PRO A 27 54.29 -14.06 19.38
C PRO A 27 55.61 -13.80 18.66
N VAL A 28 56.08 -12.55 18.77
CA VAL A 28 57.42 -12.10 18.38
C VAL A 28 58.46 -12.70 19.33
N THR A 29 59.44 -13.43 18.79
CA THR A 29 60.65 -13.82 19.55
C THR A 29 61.84 -13.06 18.96
N ALA A 30 62.54 -12.37 19.86
CA ALA A 30 63.68 -11.52 19.60
C ALA A 30 64.91 -12.30 19.11
N GLY A 31 65.76 -11.68 18.26
CA GLY A 31 67.17 -12.08 18.21
C GLY A 31 67.93 -12.08 16.88
N GLN A 32 67.59 -11.29 15.85
CA GLN A 32 68.54 -11.10 14.74
C GLN A 32 68.71 -9.62 14.33
N PRO A 33 69.94 -9.06 14.39
CA PRO A 33 70.23 -7.70 13.94
C PRO A 33 70.16 -7.60 12.41
N GLN A 34 69.33 -6.69 11.89
CA GLN A 34 69.36 -6.33 10.46
C GLN A 34 70.43 -5.24 10.22
N PRO A 35 71.24 -5.34 9.14
CA PRO A 35 72.23 -4.32 8.80
C PRO A 35 71.55 -3.04 8.27
N PRO A 36 72.14 -1.84 8.50
CA PRO A 36 71.53 -0.58 8.11
C PRO A 36 71.56 -0.41 6.59
N SER A 37 70.38 -0.33 5.95
CA SER A 37 70.28 0.04 4.55
C SER A 37 70.49 1.55 4.39
N SER A 38 71.51 1.90 3.61
CA SER A 38 71.86 3.26 3.23
C SER A 38 70.70 3.93 2.49
N TYR A 39 70.25 5.06 3.03
CA TYR A 39 69.26 5.95 2.42
C TYR A 39 69.79 6.53 1.09
N TYR A 40 69.13 6.19 -0.01
CA TYR A 40 69.13 7.00 -1.23
C TYR A 40 67.69 7.05 -1.75
N PRO A 41 66.98 8.20 -1.67
CA PRO A 41 65.68 8.32 -2.30
C PRO A 41 65.84 8.34 -3.82
N ALA A 42 65.10 7.48 -4.53
CA ALA A 42 65.09 7.42 -5.98
C ALA A 42 64.67 8.78 -6.58
N PRO A 43 65.26 9.21 -7.71
CA PRO A 43 64.88 10.45 -8.36
C PRO A 43 63.42 10.38 -8.85
N PRO A 44 62.67 11.50 -8.79
CA PRO A 44 61.27 11.52 -9.22
C PRO A 44 61.16 11.29 -10.73
N PRO A 45 60.07 10.63 -11.20
CA PRO A 45 59.88 10.37 -12.62
C PRO A 45 59.68 11.67 -13.41
N LEU A 46 60.31 11.72 -14.59
CA LEU A 46 60.37 12.92 -15.45
C LEU A 46 59.05 13.30 -16.15
N GLN A 47 57.99 12.51 -16.03
CA GLN A 47 56.66 12.85 -16.57
C GLN A 47 55.56 12.33 -15.64
N ALA A 48 54.57 13.18 -15.35
CA ALA A 48 53.36 12.78 -14.65
C ALA A 48 52.50 11.87 -15.57
N PRO A 49 51.85 10.83 -15.05
CA PRO A 49 50.95 10.00 -15.83
C PRO A 49 49.81 10.86 -16.38
N SER A 50 49.59 10.81 -17.69
CA SER A 50 48.47 11.48 -18.34
C SER A 50 47.16 10.99 -17.74
N THR A 51 46.39 11.88 -17.12
CA THR A 51 45.02 11.59 -16.70
C THR A 51 44.21 11.17 -17.91
N GLN A 52 43.72 9.94 -17.94
CA GLN A 52 42.69 9.53 -18.89
C GLN A 52 41.52 10.51 -18.76
N GLN A 53 41.26 11.28 -19.82
CA GLN A 53 40.08 12.12 -19.94
C GLN A 53 38.86 11.26 -19.64
N GLY A 54 38.08 11.70 -18.66
CA GLY A 54 36.84 11.03 -18.26
C GLY A 54 35.96 10.76 -19.47
N VAL A 55 35.36 9.56 -19.48
CA VAL A 55 34.33 9.17 -20.43
C VAL A 55 33.30 10.31 -20.51
N PRO A 56 32.91 10.78 -21.70
CA PRO A 56 31.91 11.84 -21.81
C PRO A 56 30.64 11.42 -21.07
N THR A 57 30.23 12.22 -20.09
CA THR A 57 29.03 12.00 -19.26
C THR A 57 27.72 12.21 -20.04
N THR A 58 27.79 12.39 -21.35
CA THR A 58 26.66 12.71 -22.25
C THR A 58 25.72 11.53 -22.53
N GLY A 59 25.61 10.58 -21.60
CA GLY A 59 24.74 9.42 -21.70
C GLY A 59 24.29 8.82 -20.36
N LEU A 60 24.68 9.40 -19.22
CA LEU A 60 24.22 8.97 -17.90
C LEU A 60 22.90 9.64 -17.50
N SER A 61 22.01 9.85 -18.47
CA SER A 61 20.60 10.04 -18.16
C SER A 61 20.08 8.67 -17.71
N SER A 62 20.13 8.42 -16.40
CA SER A 62 19.34 7.38 -15.78
C SER A 62 17.93 7.43 -16.38
N PRO A 63 17.42 6.32 -16.96
CA PRO A 63 16.00 6.22 -17.26
C PRO A 63 15.30 5.97 -15.93
N LEU A 64 15.40 6.91 -15.00
CA LEU A 64 14.35 7.05 -14.01
C LEU A 64 13.10 7.38 -14.84
N PRO A 65 12.01 6.61 -14.74
CA PRO A 65 10.76 7.00 -15.37
C PRO A 65 10.36 8.34 -14.73
N ALA A 66 10.69 9.43 -15.41
CA ALA A 66 10.28 10.77 -15.05
C ALA A 66 8.79 10.85 -15.34
N GLY A 67 8.00 10.69 -14.30
CA GLY A 67 6.56 10.84 -14.33
C GLY A 67 5.90 9.73 -13.53
N GLU A 68 5.32 10.10 -12.39
CA GLU A 68 4.10 9.43 -11.92
C GLU A 68 3.21 9.23 -13.15
N HIS A 69 3.03 7.99 -13.61
CA HIS A 69 2.25 7.73 -14.81
C HIS A 69 0.83 8.23 -14.56
N LYS A 70 0.56 9.45 -15.05
CA LYS A 70 -0.76 10.06 -15.03
C LYS A 70 -1.68 9.12 -15.77
N VAL A 71 -2.71 8.65 -15.08
CA VAL A 71 -3.67 7.74 -15.69
C VAL A 71 -4.38 8.51 -16.80
N GLU A 72 -4.07 8.19 -18.06
CA GLU A 72 -4.72 8.80 -19.22
C GLU A 72 -6.03 8.08 -19.59
N ARG A 73 -6.11 6.80 -19.25
CA ARG A 73 -7.26 5.94 -19.51
C ARG A 73 -7.36 4.85 -18.45
N THR A 74 -8.58 4.57 -18.00
CA THR A 74 -8.87 3.40 -17.19
C THR A 74 -8.86 2.15 -18.07
N ASP A 75 -8.01 1.18 -17.73
CA ASP A 75 -7.95 -0.14 -18.36
C ASP A 75 -9.06 -1.05 -17.82
N ILE A 76 -9.99 -1.47 -18.68
CA ILE A 76 -11.14 -2.31 -18.28
C ILE A 76 -10.90 -3.71 -18.83
N ALA A 77 -10.43 -4.61 -17.96
CA ALA A 77 -10.29 -6.03 -18.27
C ALA A 77 -11.57 -6.83 -17.97
N SER A 78 -12.53 -6.24 -17.25
CA SER A 78 -13.83 -6.85 -16.95
C SER A 78 -14.95 -5.80 -16.95
N ASP A 79 -15.77 -5.81 -18.00
CA ASP A 79 -16.93 -4.91 -18.12
C ASP A 79 -17.99 -5.17 -17.04
N ALA A 80 -18.19 -6.44 -16.67
CA ALA A 80 -19.14 -6.82 -15.62
C ALA A 80 -18.72 -6.24 -14.26
N GLU A 81 -17.43 -6.28 -13.95
CA GLU A 81 -16.93 -5.67 -12.71
C GLU A 81 -17.02 -4.14 -12.77
N ALA A 82 -16.73 -3.53 -13.92
CA ALA A 82 -16.84 -2.08 -14.10
C ALA A 82 -18.28 -1.58 -13.86
N GLN A 83 -19.29 -2.28 -14.37
CA GLN A 83 -20.69 -1.95 -14.13
C GLN A 83 -21.06 -2.04 -12.65
N LEU A 84 -20.63 -3.10 -11.96
CA LEU A 84 -20.86 -3.25 -10.53
C LEU A 84 -20.14 -2.15 -9.73
N PHE A 85 -18.88 -1.87 -10.07
CA PHE A 85 -18.08 -0.87 -9.37
C PHE A 85 -18.64 0.56 -9.55
N ALA A 86 -19.28 0.85 -10.68
CA ALA A 86 -19.97 2.13 -10.91
C ALA A 86 -21.06 2.42 -9.87
N ASP A 87 -21.68 1.37 -9.34
CA ASP A 87 -22.75 1.45 -8.34
C ASP A 87 -22.22 1.31 -6.90
N ALA A 88 -20.91 1.38 -6.68
CA ALA A 88 -20.33 1.50 -5.35
C ALA A 88 -20.57 2.92 -4.80
N ARG A 89 -21.62 3.07 -3.97
CA ARG A 89 -22.08 4.38 -3.48
C ARG A 89 -21.85 4.62 -1.99
N LYS A 90 -21.43 3.60 -1.25
CA LYS A 90 -21.28 3.67 0.20
C LYS A 90 -19.84 3.38 0.65
N ILE A 91 -19.41 4.06 1.69
CA ILE A 91 -18.18 3.73 2.45
C ILE A 91 -18.58 3.09 3.77
N VAL A 92 -17.92 2.00 4.08
CA VAL A 92 -17.98 1.35 5.39
C VAL A 92 -16.58 1.32 5.97
N TRP A 93 -16.44 1.86 7.18
CA TRP A 93 -15.16 1.93 7.88
C TRP A 93 -15.13 0.91 9.03
N GLY A 94 -14.45 -0.21 8.80
CA GLY A 94 -13.93 -1.14 9.80
C GLY A 94 -14.76 -1.30 11.07
N ARG A 95 -14.16 -0.96 12.22
CA ARG A 95 -14.83 -1.05 13.53
C ARG A 95 -15.95 -0.02 13.70
N TYR A 96 -15.85 1.12 13.03
CA TYR A 96 -16.84 2.19 13.08
C TYR A 96 -18.20 1.74 12.57
N ALA A 97 -18.22 0.84 11.59
CA ALA A 97 -19.44 0.22 11.05
C ALA A 97 -20.23 -0.61 12.08
N LYS A 98 -19.57 -1.09 13.15
CA LYS A 98 -20.20 -1.94 14.18
C LYS A 98 -20.75 -1.15 15.36
N ILE A 99 -20.49 0.15 15.42
CA ILE A 99 -20.95 1.01 16.51
C ILE A 99 -22.44 1.29 16.32
N LYS A 100 -23.23 1.18 17.40
CA LYS A 100 -24.65 1.50 17.37
C LYS A 100 -24.85 2.98 17.01
N GLY A 101 -25.61 3.25 15.95
CA GLY A 101 -25.84 4.60 15.43
C GLY A 101 -24.82 5.06 14.37
N ALA A 102 -23.84 4.23 14.00
CA ALA A 102 -22.96 4.52 12.88
C ALA A 102 -23.72 4.58 11.55
N LYS A 103 -23.31 5.52 10.70
CA LYS A 103 -23.83 5.68 9.34
C LYS A 103 -22.72 5.37 8.34
N ALA A 104 -23.08 4.73 7.23
CA ALA A 104 -22.18 4.60 6.10
C ALA A 104 -21.91 6.00 5.49
N GLY A 105 -20.69 6.19 4.98
CA GLY A 105 -20.35 7.37 4.19
C GLY A 105 -20.81 7.21 2.75
N GLU A 106 -20.57 8.26 1.97
CA GLU A 106 -20.95 8.32 0.56
C GLU A 106 -19.70 8.22 -0.33
N VAL A 107 -19.83 7.46 -1.42
CA VAL A 107 -18.89 7.41 -2.54
C VAL A 107 -19.62 7.76 -3.81
N THR A 108 -18.95 8.53 -4.65
CA THR A 108 -19.33 8.76 -6.02
C THR A 108 -18.24 8.19 -6.93
N VAL A 109 -18.62 7.21 -7.75
CA VAL A 109 -17.80 6.72 -8.86
C VAL A 109 -18.33 7.37 -10.14
N THR A 110 -17.57 8.30 -10.70
CA THR A 110 -17.98 9.05 -11.90
C THR A 110 -17.11 8.67 -13.08
N ARG A 111 -17.73 8.33 -14.21
CA ARG A 111 -17.02 8.18 -15.49
C ARG A 111 -16.86 9.55 -16.15
N GLN A 112 -15.64 10.05 -16.19
CA GLN A 112 -15.24 11.28 -16.87
C GLN A 112 -14.52 10.92 -18.18
N GLY A 113 -15.30 10.70 -19.24
CA GLY A 113 -14.79 10.25 -20.54
C GLY A 113 -14.12 8.87 -20.46
N ASN A 114 -12.79 8.86 -20.59
CA ASN A 114 -11.95 7.65 -20.55
C ASN A 114 -11.45 7.29 -19.14
N LEU A 115 -11.73 8.13 -18.15
CA LEU A 115 -11.29 7.96 -16.77
C LEU A 115 -12.47 7.71 -15.86
N TRP A 116 -12.22 6.89 -14.85
CA TRP A 116 -13.15 6.70 -13.74
C TRP A 116 -12.55 7.38 -12.51
N VAL A 117 -13.32 8.26 -11.90
CA VAL A 117 -12.90 9.04 -10.72
C VAL A 117 -13.72 8.57 -9.54
N VAL A 118 -13.04 8.25 -8.44
CA VAL A 118 -13.63 7.81 -7.19
C VAL A 118 -13.42 8.91 -6.17
N LYS A 119 -14.51 9.41 -5.59
CA LYS A 119 -14.45 10.34 -4.46
C LYS A 119 -15.42 9.89 -3.40
N GLY A 120 -14.98 9.89 -2.16
CA GLY A 120 -15.86 9.53 -1.07
C GLY A 120 -15.37 9.96 0.28
N ARG A 121 -16.32 10.11 1.20
CA ARG A 121 -16.07 10.53 2.57
C ARG A 121 -17.07 9.91 3.53
N ILE A 122 -16.58 9.54 4.70
CA ILE A 122 -17.37 9.13 5.87
C ILE A 122 -16.93 9.98 7.05
N ASP A 123 -17.88 10.63 7.70
CA ASP A 123 -17.68 11.31 8.99
C ASP A 123 -18.44 10.51 10.04
N SER A 124 -17.75 10.11 11.11
CA SER A 124 -18.36 9.33 12.17
C SER A 124 -19.26 10.22 13.03
N VAL A 125 -20.54 9.85 13.08
CA VAL A 125 -21.57 10.46 13.93
C VAL A 125 -21.92 9.59 15.14
N ALA A 126 -21.21 8.48 15.33
CA ALA A 126 -21.51 7.55 16.41
C ALA A 126 -20.98 8.08 17.75
N PRO A 127 -21.73 7.90 18.86
CA PRO A 127 -21.32 8.37 20.17
C PRO A 127 -19.91 7.91 20.55
N GLY A 128 -19.07 8.84 20.99
CA GLY A 128 -17.68 8.57 21.40
C GLY A 128 -16.66 8.45 20.24
N THR A 129 -17.09 8.73 19.01
CA THR A 129 -16.22 8.82 17.82
C THR A 129 -16.49 10.07 16.97
N GLU A 130 -17.16 11.05 17.56
CA GLU A 130 -17.48 12.31 16.89
C GLU A 130 -16.20 13.05 16.50
N GLY A 131 -16.11 13.46 15.23
CA GLY A 131 -14.94 14.12 14.66
C GLY A 131 -13.93 13.21 13.97
N ASP A 132 -14.13 11.89 14.04
CA ASP A 132 -13.39 10.90 13.26
C ASP A 132 -13.93 10.87 11.82
N TRP A 133 -13.04 10.72 10.84
CA TRP A 133 -13.44 10.65 9.44
C TRP A 133 -12.47 9.80 8.61
N ALA A 134 -12.96 9.29 7.49
CA ALA A 134 -12.13 8.67 6.46
C ALA A 134 -12.55 9.16 5.07
N SER A 135 -11.61 9.28 4.15
CA SER A 135 -11.86 9.74 2.80
C SER A 135 -11.01 9.00 1.78
N VAL A 136 -11.52 8.93 0.56
CA VAL A 136 -10.83 8.40 -0.61
C VAL A 136 -11.02 9.37 -1.78
N ASP A 137 -9.94 9.69 -2.47
CA ASP A 137 -9.97 10.44 -3.73
C ASP A 137 -8.94 9.84 -4.69
N GLY A 138 -9.36 9.51 -5.91
CA GLY A 138 -8.41 9.06 -6.93
C GLY A 138 -9.05 8.71 -8.25
N VAL A 139 -8.18 8.23 -9.15
CA VAL A 139 -8.52 7.85 -10.51
C VAL A 139 -8.25 6.36 -10.68
N VAL A 140 -9.22 5.63 -11.22
CA VAL A 140 -9.09 4.19 -11.47
C VAL A 140 -8.15 3.98 -12.64
N GLU A 141 -7.08 3.22 -12.39
CA GLU A 141 -6.09 2.83 -13.39
C GLU A 141 -6.53 1.55 -14.10
N ARG A 142 -7.03 0.55 -13.35
CA ARG A 142 -7.43 -0.73 -13.91
C ARG A 142 -8.61 -1.35 -13.17
N ILE A 143 -9.56 -1.92 -13.91
CA ILE A 143 -10.66 -2.73 -13.40
C ILE A 143 -10.52 -4.14 -13.96
N SER A 144 -10.32 -5.12 -13.09
CA SER A 144 -10.20 -6.54 -13.41
C SER A 144 -11.19 -7.36 -12.59
N ALA A 145 -11.37 -8.63 -12.91
CA ALA A 145 -12.30 -9.49 -12.17
C ALA A 145 -11.94 -9.51 -10.66
N GLY A 146 -12.81 -8.94 -9.83
CA GLY A 146 -12.66 -8.87 -8.38
C GLY A 146 -11.52 -7.97 -7.86
N VAL A 147 -10.86 -7.19 -8.71
CA VAL A 147 -9.79 -6.27 -8.30
C VAL A 147 -9.93 -4.94 -9.03
N VAL A 148 -9.92 -3.85 -8.28
CA VAL A 148 -9.88 -2.48 -8.80
C VAL A 148 -8.60 -1.82 -8.30
N GLN A 149 -7.81 -1.29 -9.23
CA GLN A 149 -6.60 -0.54 -8.96
C GLN A 149 -6.86 0.93 -9.24
N MET A 150 -6.57 1.80 -8.27
CA MET A 150 -6.70 3.25 -8.43
C MET A 150 -5.43 3.96 -7.98
N LYS A 151 -5.08 5.05 -8.64
CA LYS A 151 -4.07 5.99 -8.17
C LYS A 151 -4.76 7.14 -7.45
N GLY A 152 -4.38 7.38 -6.20
CA GLY A 152 -5.04 8.40 -5.39
C GLY A 152 -4.53 8.45 -3.96
N GLU A 153 -5.32 9.08 -3.10
CA GLU A 153 -5.08 9.20 -1.67
C GLU A 153 -6.23 8.56 -0.88
N VAL A 154 -5.87 7.81 0.17
CA VAL A 154 -6.81 7.47 1.26
C VAL A 154 -6.29 8.13 2.53
N ALA A 155 -7.21 8.77 3.24
CA ALA A 155 -6.91 9.49 4.47
C ALA A 155 -7.86 9.06 5.58
N PHE A 156 -7.32 8.88 6.78
CA PHE A 156 -8.09 8.55 7.97
C PHE A 156 -7.69 9.48 9.08
N ARG A 157 -8.67 9.95 9.84
CA ARG A 157 -8.44 10.72 11.05
C ARG A 157 -9.24 10.09 12.17
N ILE A 158 -8.53 9.71 13.22
CA ILE A 158 -9.12 9.23 14.45
C ILE A 158 -8.70 10.22 15.54
N ALA A 159 -9.62 11.04 16.03
CA ALA A 159 -9.38 12.11 17.00
C ALA A 159 -8.68 11.60 18.28
N LYS A 160 -8.98 10.36 18.68
CA LYS A 160 -8.38 9.71 19.86
C LYS A 160 -6.97 9.15 19.61
N LEU A 161 -6.51 9.09 18.36
CA LEU A 161 -5.22 8.51 17.99
C LEU A 161 -4.31 9.57 17.40
N GLU A 162 -3.01 9.47 17.67
CA GLU A 162 -1.98 10.39 17.15
C GLU A 162 -2.34 11.87 17.28
N ASN A 163 -2.93 12.26 18.42
CA ASN A 163 -3.40 13.62 18.69
C ASN A 163 -4.40 14.17 17.64
N GLY A 164 -5.12 13.28 16.95
CA GLY A 164 -6.06 13.63 15.90
C GLY A 164 -5.41 14.02 14.57
N THR A 165 -4.13 13.67 14.38
CA THR A 165 -3.42 13.86 13.11
C THR A 165 -3.97 12.88 12.06
N PRO A 166 -4.33 13.34 10.86
CA PRO A 166 -4.78 12.44 9.80
C PRO A 166 -3.61 11.63 9.23
N CYS A 167 -3.75 10.31 9.22
CA CYS A 167 -2.84 9.40 8.54
C CYS A 167 -3.26 9.33 7.06
N LYS A 168 -2.31 9.51 6.16
CA LYS A 168 -2.55 9.59 4.71
C LYS A 168 -1.59 8.71 3.95
N VAL A 169 -2.10 8.05 2.92
CA VAL A 169 -1.29 7.30 1.96
C VAL A 169 -1.72 7.72 0.56
N ALA A 170 -0.74 8.11 -0.24
CA ALA A 170 -0.92 8.40 -1.64
C ALA A 170 -0.14 7.37 -2.47
N GLY A 171 -0.73 6.94 -3.58
CA GLY A 171 -0.11 5.96 -4.47
C GLY A 171 -1.12 5.08 -5.19
N THR A 172 -0.67 3.89 -5.59
CA THR A 172 -1.53 2.87 -6.19
C THR A 172 -2.20 2.04 -5.11
N LEU A 173 -3.52 2.16 -5.03
CA LEU A 173 -4.39 1.52 -4.05
C LEU A 173 -5.12 0.36 -4.71
N HIS A 174 -5.21 -0.76 -4.00
CA HIS A 174 -5.81 -2.00 -4.46
C HIS A 174 -7.06 -2.30 -3.66
N PHE A 175 -8.19 -2.38 -4.36
CA PHE A 175 -9.47 -2.78 -3.80
C PHE A 175 -9.82 -4.17 -4.29
N ARG A 176 -10.00 -5.11 -3.35
CA ARG A 176 -10.35 -6.50 -3.65
C ARG A 176 -11.80 -6.76 -3.31
N ARG A 177 -12.56 -7.30 -4.26
CA ARG A 177 -13.94 -7.74 -4.03
C ARG A 177 -13.94 -9.10 -3.35
N SER A 178 -14.71 -9.24 -2.28
CA SER A 178 -14.78 -10.50 -1.53
C SER A 178 -15.71 -11.52 -2.21
N GLY A 179 -15.20 -12.20 -3.25
CA GLY A 179 -15.91 -13.30 -3.93
C GLY A 179 -17.21 -12.85 -4.60
N LYS A 180 -18.36 -13.29 -4.10
CA LYS A 180 -19.69 -12.86 -4.57
C LYS A 180 -20.25 -11.64 -3.82
N SER A 181 -19.45 -11.01 -2.96
CA SER A 181 -19.89 -9.84 -2.21
C SER A 181 -20.05 -8.62 -3.11
N ASN A 182 -20.86 -7.71 -2.59
CA ASN A 182 -21.08 -6.35 -3.08
C ASN A 182 -20.10 -5.36 -2.41
N VAL A 183 -18.93 -5.84 -2.02
CA VAL A 183 -17.98 -5.10 -1.15
C VAL A 183 -16.58 -5.21 -1.70
N TRP A 184 -15.97 -4.06 -1.98
CA TRP A 184 -14.57 -3.91 -2.36
C TRP A 184 -13.78 -3.38 -1.17
N ARG A 185 -12.86 -4.19 -0.67
CA ARG A 185 -12.03 -3.89 0.49
C ARG A 185 -10.66 -3.40 0.07
N LEU A 186 -10.20 -2.29 0.66
CA LEU A 186 -8.83 -1.81 0.54
C LEU A 186 -7.84 -2.87 1.04
N ALA A 187 -6.80 -3.15 0.26
CA ALA A 187 -5.79 -4.12 0.62
C ALA A 187 -5.00 -3.68 1.86
N GLU A 188 -4.53 -4.65 2.64
CA GLU A 188 -3.88 -4.38 3.94
C GLU A 188 -2.63 -3.49 3.83
N GLY A 189 -1.86 -3.62 2.75
CA GLY A 189 -0.66 -2.81 2.51
C GLY A 189 -0.95 -1.37 2.08
N ASP A 190 -2.18 -1.07 1.69
CA ASP A 190 -2.61 0.26 1.25
C ASP A 190 -3.33 1.02 2.37
N ASN A 191 -3.30 0.51 3.61
CA ASN A 191 -3.86 1.19 4.78
C ASN A 191 -2.84 2.19 5.35
N PRO A 192 -3.16 3.50 5.41
CA PRO A 192 -2.23 4.53 5.88
C PRO A 192 -1.95 4.54 7.38
N CYS A 193 -2.74 3.82 8.19
CA CYS A 193 -2.56 3.78 9.64
C CYS A 193 -1.78 2.51 10.02
N ASP A 194 -0.45 2.59 10.01
CA ASP A 194 0.47 1.47 10.27
C ASP A 194 0.17 0.80 11.63
N GLY A 195 -0.42 -0.40 11.60
CA GLY A 195 -0.66 -1.23 12.78
C GLY A 195 -2.09 -1.25 13.34
N LYS A 196 -3.03 -0.42 12.86
CA LYS A 196 -4.47 -0.58 13.18
C LYS A 196 -5.22 -0.96 11.93
N ARG A 197 -5.41 -2.28 11.78
CA ARG A 197 -6.17 -2.92 10.70
C ARG A 197 -7.63 -2.46 10.70
N GLU A 198 -7.88 -1.24 10.27
CA GLU A 198 -9.22 -0.74 9.99
C GLU A 198 -9.58 -1.13 8.56
N GLY A 199 -10.60 -1.96 8.40
CA GLY A 199 -11.14 -2.24 7.08
C GLY A 199 -11.68 -0.97 6.44
N PHE A 200 -11.42 -0.76 5.16
CA PHE A 200 -12.03 0.32 4.39
C PHE A 200 -12.71 -0.29 3.17
N ASP A 201 -14.03 -0.24 3.20
CA ASP A 201 -14.87 -1.01 2.30
C ASP A 201 -15.74 -0.05 1.46
N LEU A 202 -15.63 -0.15 0.14
CA LEU A 202 -16.59 0.44 -0.79
C LEU A 202 -17.72 -0.56 -1.02
N VAL A 203 -18.96 -0.12 -0.92
CA VAL A 203 -20.13 -1.00 -0.93
C VAL A 203 -21.06 -0.61 -2.07
N LEU A 204 -21.42 -1.61 -2.87
CA LEU A 204 -22.48 -1.50 -3.88
C LEU A 204 -23.78 -1.18 -3.18
N GLU A 205 -24.41 -0.09 -3.60
CA GLU A 205 -25.81 0.16 -3.29
C GLU A 205 -26.61 0.08 -4.57
N LYS A 206 -27.41 -0.97 -4.70
CA LYS A 206 -28.35 -1.06 -5.81
C LYS A 206 -29.25 0.17 -5.74
N PRO A 207 -29.38 0.95 -6.84
CA PRO A 207 -30.28 2.08 -6.84
C PRO A 207 -31.67 1.58 -6.43
N ALA A 208 -32.25 2.19 -5.39
CA ALA A 208 -33.62 1.92 -5.03
C ALA A 208 -34.48 2.27 -6.26
N GLU A 209 -35.07 1.24 -6.88
CA GLU A 209 -35.99 1.40 -7.98
C GLU A 209 -37.12 2.31 -7.48
N LYS A 210 -37.09 3.59 -7.87
CA LYS A 210 -38.16 4.52 -7.57
C LYS A 210 -39.38 4.02 -8.33
N LYS A 211 -40.17 3.19 -7.66
CA LYS A 211 -41.49 2.74 -8.14
C LYS A 211 -42.22 4.01 -8.61
N PRO A 212 -42.68 4.10 -9.86
CA PRO A 212 -43.40 5.28 -10.33
C PRO A 212 -44.56 5.53 -9.38
N VAL A 213 -44.58 6.70 -8.75
CA VAL A 213 -45.74 7.12 -7.96
C VAL A 213 -46.91 7.17 -8.92
N PRO A 214 -47.98 6.36 -8.74
CA PRO A 214 -49.15 6.45 -9.60
C PRO A 214 -49.70 7.86 -9.49
N ALA A 215 -49.85 8.55 -10.62
CA ALA A 215 -50.48 9.86 -10.66
C ALA A 215 -51.87 9.74 -10.03
N GLN A 216 -52.08 10.37 -8.87
CA GLN A 216 -53.41 10.41 -8.26
C GLN A 216 -54.35 11.13 -9.22
N PRO A 217 -55.52 10.54 -9.57
CA PRO A 217 -56.51 11.23 -10.37
C PRO A 217 -57.04 12.42 -9.56
N LYS A 218 -56.97 13.62 -10.15
CA LYS A 218 -57.63 14.82 -9.61
C LYS A 218 -59.12 14.52 -9.49
N ARG A 219 -59.64 14.59 -8.26
CA ARG A 219 -61.07 14.51 -7.98
C ARG A 219 -61.70 15.83 -8.46
N SER A 220 -62.39 15.78 -9.58
CA SER A 220 -63.31 16.81 -10.07
C SER A 220 -64.66 16.67 -9.39
#